data_AF-A0A085WSB2-F1
#
_entry.id   AF-A0A085WSB2-F1
#
_cell.length_a   1.000
_cell.length_b   1.000
_cell.length_c   1.000
_cell.angle_alpha   90.00
_cell.angle_beta   90.00
_cell.angle_gamma   90.00
#
_symmetry.space_group_name_H-M   'P 1'
#
loop_
_entity.id
_entity.type
_entity.pdbx_description
1 polymer ?
#
loop_
_entity_poly.entity_id
_entity_poly.type
_entity_poly.pdbx_seq_one_letter_code
_entity_poly.pdbx_strand_id
1 'polypeptide(L)'
;MPPDVVENTAYSQKIHDSYHASLDRKYAADKAKKKKAKAKAKAKGLPHASTDDPLKGVLGKGDKYAQRAHDYLLTNGGRNKVYQDLSHHHVKRINRKKLEHFKFPGGPVENFNPSAKYKGKKAGQRFPYVWEAHHMLPGSAFYFELNGTLCFTAAQRQIILKSDYNINHGHNMIDLPDQAWAVPVHRLIQHPGDHPEYTARVMKALSKLSKKLQELADKGAKHEKLKEKVFEQLQDLENQCWEFLIALGRRSVNAVLAGKVLVDVNVRYETKDGKTKFKWGALY
;
A
#
# COMPACT_ATOMS: atom_id res chain seq x y z
N MET A 1 13.43 14.27 20.55
CA MET A 1 12.57 13.42 19.68
C MET A 1 13.42 12.30 19.12
N PRO A 2 12.91 11.07 18.99
CA PRO A 2 13.67 9.98 18.40
C PRO A 2 13.99 10.28 16.90
N PRO A 3 15.08 9.73 16.35
CA PRO A 3 15.62 10.16 15.05
C PRO A 3 14.66 9.98 13.87
N ASP A 4 13.82 8.95 13.95
CA ASP A 4 12.79 8.60 12.99
C ASP A 4 11.66 9.65 12.92
N VAL A 5 11.31 10.29 14.04
CA VAL A 5 10.30 11.36 14.07
C VAL A 5 10.80 12.63 13.38
N VAL A 6 12.08 12.97 13.54
CA VAL A 6 12.70 14.13 12.86
C VAL A 6 12.78 13.90 11.35
N GLU A 7 13.22 12.70 10.94
CA GLU A 7 13.31 12.31 9.52
C GLU A 7 11.91 12.29 8.85
N ASN A 8 10.91 11.71 9.52
CA ASN A 8 9.54 11.68 9.02
C ASN A 8 8.94 13.08 8.90
N THR A 9 9.23 13.99 9.84
CA THR A 9 8.68 15.36 9.80
C THR A 9 9.19 16.14 8.59
N ALA A 10 10.50 16.13 8.36
CA ALA A 10 11.11 16.81 7.22
C ALA A 10 10.66 16.20 5.88
N TYR A 11 10.57 14.87 5.80
CA TYR A 11 10.10 14.18 4.60
C TYR A 11 8.64 14.48 4.29
N SER A 12 7.77 14.47 5.30
CA SER A 12 6.33 14.74 5.15
C SER A 12 6.07 16.16 4.70
N GLN A 13 6.80 17.13 5.27
CA GLN A 13 6.76 18.53 4.82
C GLN A 13 7.16 18.65 3.35
N LYS A 14 8.27 18.03 2.94
CA LYS A 14 8.74 18.06 1.55
C LYS A 14 7.70 17.51 0.56
N ILE A 15 7.05 16.38 0.87
CA ILE A 15 6.01 15.78 0.01
C ILE A 15 4.77 16.69 -0.04
N HIS A 16 4.35 17.23 1.10
CA HIS A 16 3.22 18.14 1.19
C HIS A 16 3.45 19.40 0.34
N ASP A 17 4.61 20.01 0.42
CA ASP A 17 4.96 21.21 -0.35
C ASP A 17 5.06 20.91 -1.85
N SER A 18 5.65 19.77 -2.22
CA SER A 18 5.72 19.31 -3.60
C SER A 18 4.33 19.10 -4.20
N TYR A 19 3.39 18.58 -3.41
CA TYR A 19 2.00 18.39 -3.82
C TYR A 19 1.28 19.73 -4.00
N HIS A 20 1.41 20.69 -3.08
CA HIS A 20 0.81 22.02 -3.25
C HIS A 20 1.38 22.75 -4.46
N ALA A 21 2.70 22.68 -4.68
CA ALA A 21 3.32 23.21 -5.89
C ALA A 21 2.82 22.52 -7.18
N SER A 22 2.42 21.25 -7.13
CA SER A 22 1.81 20.54 -8.25
C SER A 22 0.35 20.96 -8.48
N LEU A 23 -0.44 21.10 -7.40
CA LEU A 23 -1.80 21.63 -7.46
C LEU A 23 -1.81 23.05 -8.01
N ASP A 24 -0.94 23.93 -7.54
CA ASP A 24 -0.86 25.31 -8.01
C ASP A 24 -0.54 25.37 -9.51
N ARG A 25 0.34 24.49 -9.99
CA ARG A 25 0.62 24.33 -11.43
C ARG A 25 -0.60 23.81 -12.20
N LYS A 26 -1.32 22.81 -11.70
CA LYS A 26 -2.54 22.27 -12.31
C LYS A 26 -3.66 23.32 -12.33
N TYR A 27 -3.88 24.03 -11.23
CA TYR A 27 -4.86 25.11 -11.11
C TYR A 27 -4.49 26.35 -11.93
N ALA A 28 -3.20 26.67 -12.09
CA ALA A 28 -2.74 27.71 -13.02
C ALA A 28 -3.01 27.32 -14.48
N ALA A 29 -2.74 26.06 -14.84
CA ALA A 29 -3.05 25.52 -16.17
C ALA A 29 -4.57 25.46 -16.44
N ASP A 30 -5.38 25.11 -15.43
CA ASP A 30 -6.83 25.08 -15.52
C ASP A 30 -7.45 26.49 -15.50
N LYS A 31 -6.85 27.47 -14.81
CA LYS A 31 -7.21 28.90 -14.90
C LYS A 31 -6.90 29.48 -16.28
N ALA A 32 -5.81 29.04 -16.92
CA ALA A 32 -5.52 29.40 -18.30
C ALA A 32 -6.58 28.83 -19.28
N LYS A 33 -7.13 27.64 -18.98
CA LYS A 33 -8.25 27.04 -19.74
C LYS A 33 -9.63 27.63 -19.40
N LYS A 34 -9.86 28.12 -18.18
CA LYS A 34 -11.13 28.70 -17.69
C LYS A 34 -11.17 30.23 -17.70
N LYS A 35 -10.66 30.86 -18.78
CA LYS A 35 -10.99 32.24 -19.14
C LYS A 35 -12.33 32.37 -19.90
N LYS A 36 -13.21 31.36 -19.78
CA LYS A 36 -14.65 31.40 -20.07
C LYS A 36 -15.39 30.63 -18.96
N ALA A 37 -16.40 31.26 -18.37
CA ALA A 37 -17.30 30.82 -17.28
C ALA A 37 -16.82 31.03 -15.81
N LYS A 38 -17.34 32.12 -15.21
CA LYS A 38 -17.58 32.35 -13.76
C LYS A 38 -18.70 31.41 -13.29
N ALA A 39 -18.92 30.98 -12.03
CA ALA A 39 -18.36 31.29 -10.71
C ALA A 39 -18.78 30.21 -9.67
N LYS A 40 -18.10 30.25 -8.50
CA LYS A 40 -18.51 29.89 -7.12
C LYS A 40 -18.71 28.41 -6.73
N ALA A 41 -17.76 27.91 -5.94
CA ALA A 41 -18.03 27.20 -4.70
C ALA A 41 -16.90 27.48 -3.69
N LYS A 42 -17.21 28.18 -2.59
CA LYS A 42 -16.33 28.28 -1.41
C LYS A 42 -16.38 26.92 -0.71
N ALA A 43 -15.30 26.16 -0.73
CA ALA A 43 -15.17 24.97 0.11
C ALA A 43 -15.19 25.42 1.59
N LYS A 44 -16.21 25.02 2.34
CA LYS A 44 -16.18 25.08 3.81
C LYS A 44 -15.03 24.19 4.25
N GLY A 45 -13.90 24.80 4.59
CA GLY A 45 -12.79 24.11 5.23
C GLY A 45 -13.24 23.62 6.60
N LEU A 46 -12.76 22.43 6.97
CA LEU A 46 -12.87 21.91 8.33
C LEU A 46 -12.32 22.98 9.31
N PRO A 47 -13.12 23.47 10.26
CA PRO A 47 -12.55 24.20 11.38
C PRO A 47 -11.74 23.19 12.20
N HIS A 48 -10.66 23.62 12.84
CA HIS A 48 -9.86 22.82 13.80
C HIS A 48 -8.72 21.95 13.27
N ALA A 49 -7.91 22.43 12.32
CA ALA A 49 -6.50 22.01 12.29
C ALA A 49 -5.71 22.93 13.24
N SER A 50 -5.32 22.45 14.42
CA SER A 50 -4.38 23.17 15.30
C SER A 50 -3.13 23.50 14.49
N THR A 51 -2.76 24.76 14.32
CA THR A 51 -1.62 25.15 13.46
C THR A 51 -0.27 24.68 13.97
N ASP A 52 -0.20 24.27 15.24
CA ASP A 52 1.05 24.15 15.98
C ASP A 52 1.59 22.72 16.03
N ASP A 53 0.77 21.74 15.66
CA ASP A 53 1.19 20.33 15.63
C ASP A 53 2.14 20.06 14.45
N PRO A 54 3.31 19.42 14.68
CA PRO A 54 4.23 19.06 13.62
C PRO A 54 3.62 18.00 12.68
N LEU A 55 3.99 18.07 11.40
CA LEU A 55 3.57 17.08 10.40
C LEU A 55 4.41 15.80 10.53
N LYS A 56 4.01 14.86 11.40
CA LYS A 56 4.73 13.60 11.62
C LYS A 56 4.40 12.49 10.61
N GLY A 57 3.19 12.50 10.08
CA GLY A 57 2.63 11.42 9.28
C GLY A 57 3.18 11.39 7.86
N VAL A 58 3.53 10.21 7.35
CA VAL A 58 4.20 10.01 6.06
C VAL A 58 3.23 9.40 5.05
N LEU A 59 3.03 10.08 3.91
CA LEU A 59 2.15 9.62 2.82
C LEU A 59 2.88 9.37 1.48
N GLY A 60 4.20 9.56 1.45
CA GLY A 60 5.06 9.30 0.29
C GLY A 60 5.88 8.02 0.45
N LYS A 61 6.23 7.38 -0.68
CA LYS A 61 7.11 6.19 -0.70
C LYS A 61 8.53 6.57 -0.30
N GLY A 62 9.04 5.97 0.78
CA GLY A 62 10.44 6.10 1.22
C GLY A 62 11.29 4.90 0.80
N ASP A 63 12.60 4.96 1.01
CA ASP A 63 13.56 3.98 0.47
C ASP A 63 13.74 2.71 1.31
N LYS A 64 13.34 2.74 2.59
CA LYS A 64 13.52 1.63 3.55
C LYS A 64 12.27 0.77 3.76
N TYR A 65 11.22 0.99 2.98
CA TYR A 65 9.92 0.31 3.14
C TYR A 65 10.02 -1.22 3.11
N ALA A 66 10.81 -1.80 2.21
CA ALA A 66 11.01 -3.25 2.14
C ALA A 66 11.72 -3.80 3.39
N GLN A 67 12.66 -3.04 3.97
CA GLN A 67 13.28 -3.44 5.24
C GLN A 67 12.27 -3.36 6.39
N ARG A 68 11.44 -2.32 6.43
CA ARG A 68 10.38 -2.18 7.44
C ARG A 68 9.33 -3.29 7.31
N ALA A 69 9.03 -3.77 6.10
CA ALA A 69 8.19 -4.95 5.86
C ALA A 69 8.79 -6.19 6.55
N HIS A 70 10.08 -6.47 6.29
CA HIS A 70 10.82 -7.55 6.93
C HIS A 70 10.76 -7.48 8.46
N ASP A 71 11.16 -6.34 9.03
CA ASP A 71 11.25 -6.16 10.48
C ASP A 71 9.89 -6.36 11.15
N TYR A 72 8.82 -5.88 10.51
CA TYR A 72 7.45 -6.05 10.99
C TYR A 72 6.99 -7.51 10.91
N LEU A 73 7.23 -8.20 9.80
CA LEU A 73 6.88 -9.62 9.64
C LEU A 73 7.66 -10.53 10.58
N LEU A 74 8.88 -10.17 10.99
CA LEU A 74 9.63 -10.92 12.00
C LEU A 74 9.00 -10.83 13.39
N THR A 75 8.54 -9.64 13.77
CA THR A 75 8.29 -9.29 15.18
C THR A 75 6.82 -9.21 15.56
N ASN A 76 5.89 -9.07 14.60
CA ASN A 76 4.54 -8.64 14.94
C ASN A 76 3.42 -9.26 14.07
N GLY A 77 2.28 -9.54 14.72
CA GLY A 77 0.95 -9.56 14.09
C GLY A 77 0.46 -10.86 13.44
N GLY A 78 1.18 -11.97 13.49
CA GLY A 78 0.72 -13.25 12.89
C GLY A 78 0.60 -13.24 11.36
N ARG A 79 0.93 -12.12 10.72
CA ARG A 79 0.97 -11.95 9.25
C ARG A 79 2.01 -12.85 8.60
N ASN A 80 3.10 -13.11 9.31
CA ASN A 80 4.11 -14.08 8.91
C ASN A 80 3.59 -15.50 8.64
N LYS A 81 2.46 -15.90 9.23
CA LYS A 81 1.84 -17.21 8.99
C LYS A 81 1.57 -17.48 7.51
N VAL A 82 1.37 -16.44 6.70
CA VAL A 82 1.20 -16.56 5.24
C VAL A 82 2.44 -17.13 4.57
N TYR A 83 3.62 -16.73 5.01
CA TYR A 83 4.91 -17.19 4.46
C TYR A 83 5.43 -18.47 5.14
N GLN A 84 4.81 -18.87 6.25
CA GLN A 84 5.10 -20.14 6.94
C GLN A 84 4.21 -21.30 6.46
N ASP A 85 2.99 -21.00 5.99
CA ASP A 85 2.05 -22.02 5.54
C ASP A 85 2.41 -22.59 4.17
N LEU A 86 3.29 -23.59 4.22
CA LEU A 86 3.71 -24.42 3.09
C LEU A 86 3.02 -25.80 3.11
N SER A 87 1.95 -25.96 3.90
CA SER A 87 1.28 -27.25 4.14
C SER A 87 0.31 -27.67 3.03
N HIS A 88 0.00 -26.75 2.11
CA HIS A 88 -1.01 -26.96 1.09
C HIS A 88 -0.54 -27.89 -0.04
N HIS A 89 -1.47 -28.64 -0.62
CA HIS A 89 -1.17 -29.76 -1.52
C HIS A 89 -0.43 -29.36 -2.81
N HIS A 90 -0.50 -28.09 -3.23
CA HIS A 90 0.16 -27.61 -4.43
C HIS A 90 1.68 -27.46 -4.26
N VAL A 91 2.12 -27.18 -3.04
CA VAL A 91 3.53 -27.17 -2.66
C VAL A 91 4.14 -28.57 -2.66
N LYS A 92 3.35 -29.67 -2.64
CA LYS A 92 3.88 -31.05 -2.73
C LYS A 92 4.61 -31.35 -4.05
N ARG A 93 4.36 -30.55 -5.11
CA ARG A 93 5.10 -30.63 -6.39
C ARG A 93 6.43 -29.87 -6.35
N ILE A 94 6.60 -28.96 -5.39
CA ILE A 94 7.88 -28.35 -5.06
C ILE A 94 8.60 -29.39 -4.18
N ASN A 95 9.77 -29.85 -4.62
CA ASN A 95 10.55 -30.87 -3.91
C ASN A 95 10.56 -30.57 -2.39
N ARG A 96 10.04 -31.51 -1.58
CA ARG A 96 9.83 -31.31 -0.14
C ARG A 96 11.11 -30.88 0.60
N LYS A 97 12.29 -31.28 0.09
CA LYS A 97 13.61 -30.86 0.62
C LYS A 97 13.94 -29.38 0.38
N LYS A 98 13.20 -28.70 -0.49
CA LYS A 98 13.35 -27.26 -0.78
C LYS A 98 12.38 -26.38 0.02
N LEU A 99 11.46 -26.94 0.80
CA LEU A 99 10.47 -26.13 1.52
C LEU A 99 11.08 -25.25 2.61
N GLU A 100 12.13 -25.74 3.26
CA GLU A 100 12.89 -24.96 4.25
C GLU A 100 13.49 -23.70 3.62
N HIS A 101 13.84 -23.76 2.32
CA HIS A 101 14.35 -22.59 1.60
C HIS A 101 13.30 -21.49 1.41
N PHE A 102 12.00 -21.82 1.41
CA PHE A 102 10.94 -20.84 1.19
C PHE A 102 10.34 -20.29 2.48
N LYS A 103 10.56 -20.98 3.62
CA LYS A 103 10.01 -20.57 4.92
C LYS A 103 10.50 -19.17 5.30
N PHE A 104 9.58 -18.40 5.85
CA PHE A 104 9.91 -17.16 6.53
C PHE A 104 8.81 -16.82 7.55
N PRO A 105 9.16 -16.41 8.77
CA PRO A 105 10.43 -16.62 9.47
C PRO A 105 10.79 -18.12 9.62
N GLY A 106 12.04 -18.41 9.96
CA GLY A 106 12.53 -19.78 10.23
C GLY A 106 13.16 -20.50 9.02
N GLY A 107 13.31 -19.81 7.88
CA GLY A 107 14.17 -20.23 6.77
C GLY A 107 15.49 -19.43 6.74
N PRO A 108 16.21 -19.43 5.60
CA PRO A 108 17.41 -18.64 5.39
C PRO A 108 17.24 -17.15 5.74
N VAL A 109 18.30 -16.55 6.29
CA VAL A 109 18.27 -15.16 6.81
C VAL A 109 18.02 -14.10 5.74
N GLU A 110 18.30 -14.43 4.47
CA GLU A 110 18.06 -13.59 3.31
C GLU A 110 16.60 -13.57 2.84
N ASN A 111 15.77 -14.52 3.30
CA ASN A 111 14.38 -14.58 2.89
C ASN A 111 13.61 -13.35 3.35
N PHE A 112 13.04 -12.65 2.37
CA PHE A 112 12.31 -11.40 2.56
C PHE A 112 13.12 -10.35 3.33
N ASN A 113 14.46 -10.43 3.31
CA ASN A 113 15.35 -9.50 4.00
C ASN A 113 16.22 -8.75 2.98
N PRO A 114 15.84 -7.52 2.59
CA PRO A 114 16.57 -6.81 1.55
C PRO A 114 17.99 -6.39 2.00
N SER A 115 18.25 -6.29 3.30
CA SER A 115 19.54 -5.88 3.85
C SER A 115 20.49 -7.03 4.15
N ALA A 116 20.00 -8.28 4.19
CA ALA A 116 20.82 -9.46 4.39
C ALA A 116 21.94 -9.57 3.34
N LYS A 117 23.01 -10.29 3.68
CA LYS A 117 24.12 -10.55 2.77
C LYS A 117 24.03 -11.98 2.23
N TYR A 118 24.02 -12.11 0.90
CA TYR A 118 24.18 -13.38 0.22
C TYR A 118 25.45 -13.32 -0.64
N LYS A 119 26.41 -14.20 -0.35
CA LYS A 119 27.74 -14.23 -1.02
C LYS A 119 28.41 -12.84 -1.05
N GLY A 120 28.40 -12.13 0.08
CA GLY A 120 29.01 -10.80 0.25
C GLY A 120 28.21 -9.61 -0.33
N LYS A 121 27.15 -9.86 -1.11
CA LYS A 121 26.32 -8.81 -1.71
C LYS A 121 24.99 -8.66 -0.97
N LYS A 122 24.39 -7.46 -1.01
CA LYS A 122 23.02 -7.28 -0.47
C LYS A 122 22.08 -8.22 -1.23
N ALA A 123 21.26 -8.95 -0.48
CA ALA A 123 20.25 -9.85 -1.02
C ALA A 123 19.23 -9.07 -1.85
N GLY A 124 18.81 -7.89 -1.36
CA GLY A 124 17.70 -7.15 -1.95
C GLY A 124 16.43 -7.99 -1.94
N GLN A 125 15.50 -7.68 -2.85
CA GLN A 125 14.22 -8.40 -2.92
C GLN A 125 14.32 -9.62 -3.85
N ARG A 126 15.28 -10.51 -3.58
CA ARG A 126 15.64 -11.65 -4.46
C ARG A 126 15.47 -13.03 -3.84
N PHE A 127 15.31 -13.10 -2.52
CA PHE A 127 15.23 -14.36 -1.78
C PHE A 127 13.95 -14.41 -0.94
N PRO A 128 13.27 -15.56 -0.86
CA PRO A 128 13.65 -16.87 -1.43
C PRO A 128 13.41 -16.99 -2.95
N TYR A 129 12.80 -15.97 -3.53
CA TYR A 129 12.58 -15.77 -4.96
C TYR A 129 12.55 -14.26 -5.23
N VAL A 130 12.47 -13.82 -6.49
CA VAL A 130 12.30 -12.39 -6.75
C VAL A 130 10.91 -11.93 -6.30
N TRP A 131 10.87 -10.94 -5.43
CA TRP A 131 9.66 -10.42 -4.79
C TRP A 131 9.64 -8.89 -4.77
N GLU A 132 8.47 -8.33 -4.50
CA GLU A 132 8.30 -6.91 -4.28
C GLU A 132 7.52 -6.60 -3.01
N ALA A 133 8.09 -5.74 -2.16
CA ALA A 133 7.33 -5.14 -1.06
C ALA A 133 6.25 -4.24 -1.68
N HIS A 134 4.99 -4.59 -1.45
CA HIS A 134 3.84 -3.90 -1.98
C HIS A 134 3.15 -3.08 -0.90
N HIS A 135 3.02 -1.77 -1.12
CA HIS A 135 2.20 -0.88 -0.29
C HIS A 135 0.72 -1.23 -0.51
N MET A 136 0.08 -1.76 0.53
CA MET A 136 -1.34 -2.10 0.47
C MET A 136 -2.21 -0.86 0.33
N LEU A 137 -1.89 0.20 1.05
CA LEU A 137 -2.35 1.57 0.78
C LEU A 137 -1.25 2.30 0.02
N PRO A 138 -1.35 2.47 -1.31
CA PRO A 138 -0.32 3.14 -2.08
C PRO A 138 -0.40 4.65 -1.87
N GLY A 139 0.76 5.33 -1.88
CA GLY A 139 0.82 6.80 -1.69
C GLY A 139 -0.01 7.56 -2.72
N SER A 140 -0.09 7.05 -3.94
CA SER A 140 -0.95 7.58 -5.00
C SER A 140 -2.41 7.70 -4.57
N ALA A 141 -2.94 6.79 -3.75
CA ALA A 141 -4.33 6.81 -3.34
C ALA A 141 -4.70 8.00 -2.42
N PHE A 142 -3.71 8.66 -1.81
CA PHE A 142 -3.90 9.85 -0.98
C PHE A 142 -3.89 11.16 -1.79
N TYR A 143 -3.31 11.15 -2.99
CA TYR A 143 -3.07 12.34 -3.80
C TYR A 143 -3.72 12.32 -5.18
N PHE A 144 -4.11 11.16 -5.70
CA PHE A 144 -4.73 11.03 -7.01
C PHE A 144 -6.25 11.25 -6.96
N GLU A 145 -6.80 11.60 -8.11
CA GLU A 145 -8.23 11.77 -8.31
C GLU A 145 -8.85 10.46 -8.80
N LEU A 146 -9.94 10.04 -8.19
CA LEU A 146 -10.83 9.01 -8.71
C LEU A 146 -12.05 9.72 -9.31
N ASN A 147 -12.29 9.55 -10.61
CA ASN A 147 -13.37 10.24 -11.34
C ASN A 147 -13.33 11.78 -11.15
N GLY A 148 -12.13 12.38 -11.21
CA GLY A 148 -11.94 13.82 -11.05
C GLY A 148 -12.08 14.34 -9.60
N THR A 149 -12.21 13.46 -8.61
CA THR A 149 -12.35 13.84 -7.19
C THR A 149 -11.24 13.20 -6.35
N LEU A 150 -10.55 14.02 -5.55
CA LEU A 150 -9.57 13.54 -4.57
C LEU A 150 -10.25 12.74 -3.46
N CYS A 151 -9.60 11.66 -3.00
CA CYS A 151 -10.10 10.88 -1.85
C CYS A 151 -10.22 11.72 -0.58
N PHE A 152 -9.26 12.63 -0.35
CA PHE A 152 -9.21 13.51 0.81
C PHE A 152 -9.13 14.98 0.39
N THR A 153 -9.75 15.86 1.18
CA THR A 153 -9.53 17.31 1.07
C THR A 153 -8.14 17.68 1.60
N ALA A 154 -7.67 18.91 1.33
CA ALA A 154 -6.40 19.38 1.87
C ALA A 154 -6.39 19.39 3.41
N ALA A 155 -7.49 19.80 4.04
CA ALA A 155 -7.61 19.80 5.50
C ALA A 155 -7.62 18.37 6.08
N GLN A 156 -8.28 17.42 5.42
CA GLN A 156 -8.24 16.01 5.84
C GLN A 156 -6.85 15.40 5.71
N ARG A 157 -6.12 15.70 4.61
CA ARG A 157 -4.71 15.30 4.49
C ARG A 157 -3.86 15.90 5.60
N GLN A 158 -4.10 17.15 5.98
CA GLN A 158 -3.36 17.77 7.08
C GLN A 158 -3.61 17.05 8.42
N ILE A 159 -4.83 16.59 8.68
CA ILE A 159 -5.12 15.75 9.86
C ILE A 159 -4.31 14.45 9.80
N ILE A 160 -4.24 13.78 8.64
CA ILE A 160 -3.46 12.55 8.47
C ILE A 160 -1.96 12.83 8.68
N LEU A 161 -1.43 13.91 8.09
CA LEU A 161 -0.02 14.31 8.23
C LEU A 161 0.32 14.72 9.67
N LYS A 162 -0.66 15.12 10.50
CA LYS A 162 -0.45 15.41 11.93
C LYS A 162 -0.60 14.19 12.82
N SER A 163 -1.15 13.10 12.31
CA SER A 163 -1.16 11.81 12.99
C SER A 163 0.21 11.13 12.91
N ASP A 164 0.40 10.04 13.65
CA ASP A 164 1.61 9.20 13.59
C ASP A 164 1.55 8.16 12.44
N TYR A 165 0.62 8.30 11.50
CA TYR A 165 0.47 7.38 10.38
C TYR A 165 1.69 7.41 9.45
N ASN A 166 2.27 6.25 9.15
CA ASN A 166 3.41 6.13 8.24
C ASN A 166 3.13 5.09 7.17
N ILE A 167 2.91 5.53 5.94
CA ILE A 167 2.64 4.64 4.79
C ILE A 167 3.78 3.64 4.54
N ASN A 168 5.00 3.93 4.99
CA ASN A 168 6.16 3.07 4.86
C ASN A 168 6.35 2.14 6.07
N HIS A 169 5.43 2.14 7.03
CA HIS A 169 5.44 1.20 8.14
C HIS A 169 5.17 -0.23 7.62
N GLY A 170 5.80 -1.24 8.22
CA GLY A 170 5.68 -2.63 7.74
C GLY A 170 4.26 -3.20 7.83
N HIS A 171 3.40 -2.63 8.68
CA HIS A 171 1.96 -2.97 8.72
C HIS A 171 1.21 -2.62 7.42
N ASN A 172 1.72 -1.70 6.60
CA ASN A 172 1.15 -1.37 5.29
C ASN A 172 1.80 -2.18 4.14
N MET A 173 2.61 -3.19 4.45
CA MET A 173 3.37 -3.93 3.46
C MET A 173 2.91 -5.39 3.36
N ILE A 174 3.02 -5.93 2.15
CA ILE A 174 2.95 -7.36 1.84
C ILE A 174 4.00 -7.69 0.77
N ASP A 175 4.73 -8.77 0.94
CA ASP A 175 5.79 -9.18 0.02
C ASP A 175 5.18 -10.11 -1.03
N LEU A 176 4.99 -9.58 -2.24
CA LEU A 176 4.36 -10.30 -3.33
C LEU A 176 5.40 -10.91 -4.28
N PRO A 177 5.16 -12.10 -4.82
CA PRO A 177 6.04 -12.70 -5.82
C PRO A 177 6.03 -11.86 -7.12
N ASP A 178 7.21 -11.61 -7.67
CA ASP A 178 7.36 -11.05 -9.02
C ASP A 178 7.39 -12.16 -10.08
N GLN A 179 7.74 -13.39 -9.69
CA GLN A 179 7.88 -14.52 -10.60
C GLN A 179 6.71 -15.50 -10.53
N ALA A 180 6.23 -15.92 -11.69
CA ALA A 180 5.08 -16.82 -11.82
C ALA A 180 5.25 -18.15 -11.05
N TRP A 181 6.45 -18.74 -11.04
CA TRP A 181 6.67 -20.01 -10.33
C TRP A 181 6.57 -19.87 -8.80
N ALA A 182 6.75 -18.66 -8.26
CA ALA A 182 6.71 -18.37 -6.83
C ALA A 182 5.29 -18.12 -6.30
N VAL A 183 4.36 -17.70 -7.16
CA VAL A 183 2.93 -17.49 -6.82
C VAL A 183 2.31 -18.67 -6.04
N PRO A 184 2.42 -19.93 -6.50
CA PRO A 184 1.85 -21.05 -5.76
C PRO A 184 2.58 -21.38 -4.47
N VAL A 185 3.79 -20.88 -4.19
CA VAL A 185 4.56 -21.22 -2.97
C VAL A 185 3.81 -20.73 -1.72
N HIS A 186 3.58 -19.41 -1.64
CA HIS A 186 2.86 -18.77 -0.54
C HIS A 186 1.39 -18.47 -0.87
N ARG A 187 0.93 -18.86 -2.06
CA ARG A 187 -0.42 -18.58 -2.59
C ARG A 187 -0.77 -17.10 -2.59
N LEU A 188 0.19 -16.28 -3.00
CA LEU A 188 0.08 -14.82 -3.13
C LEU A 188 0.03 -14.43 -4.59
N ILE A 189 -0.78 -13.40 -4.91
CA ILE A 189 -0.92 -12.89 -6.28
C ILE A 189 0.40 -12.32 -6.80
N GLN A 190 0.69 -12.48 -8.10
CA GLN A 190 1.89 -11.90 -8.70
C GLN A 190 1.79 -10.37 -8.72
N HIS A 191 2.90 -9.66 -8.50
CA HIS A 191 2.94 -8.19 -8.50
C HIS A 191 3.74 -7.62 -9.69
N PRO A 192 3.16 -7.56 -10.91
CA PRO A 192 3.81 -6.92 -12.04
C PRO A 192 3.40 -5.46 -12.15
N GLY A 193 4.34 -4.55 -11.93
CA GLY A 193 4.18 -3.11 -12.24
C GLY A 193 2.89 -2.50 -11.71
N ASP A 194 2.29 -1.61 -12.50
CA ASP A 194 1.11 -0.85 -12.06
C ASP A 194 -0.16 -1.70 -12.00
N HIS A 195 -0.94 -1.45 -10.94
CA HIS A 195 -2.21 -2.10 -10.61
C HIS A 195 -3.34 -1.04 -10.40
N PRO A 196 -3.85 -0.43 -11.49
CA PRO A 196 -4.90 0.59 -11.42
C PRO A 196 -6.24 0.15 -10.81
N GLU A 197 -6.69 -1.09 -11.01
CA GLU A 197 -7.98 -1.57 -10.49
C GLU A 197 -7.92 -1.77 -8.97
N TYR A 198 -6.84 -2.37 -8.48
CA TYR A 198 -6.54 -2.44 -7.06
C TYR A 198 -6.42 -1.04 -6.45
N THR A 199 -5.73 -0.13 -7.12
CA THR A 199 -5.61 1.27 -6.65
C THR A 199 -6.99 1.92 -6.56
N ALA A 200 -7.86 1.74 -7.56
CA ALA A 200 -9.22 2.25 -7.54
C ALA A 200 -10.06 1.63 -6.39
N ARG A 201 -9.86 0.35 -6.08
CA ARG A 201 -10.47 -0.32 -4.92
C ARG A 201 -10.06 0.37 -3.61
N VAL A 202 -8.78 0.61 -3.42
CA VAL A 202 -8.25 1.30 -2.23
C VAL A 202 -8.79 2.73 -2.15
N MET A 203 -8.78 3.47 -3.25
CA MET A 203 -9.33 4.84 -3.31
C MET A 203 -10.81 4.91 -2.95
N LYS A 204 -11.62 3.92 -3.38
CA LYS A 204 -13.04 3.81 -2.96
C LYS A 204 -13.17 3.61 -1.45
N ALA A 205 -12.29 2.82 -0.83
CA ALA A 205 -12.30 2.62 0.61
C ALA A 205 -11.83 3.86 1.38
N LEU A 206 -10.76 4.52 0.93
CA LEU A 206 -10.30 5.79 1.48
C LEU A 206 -11.35 6.90 1.36
N SER A 207 -12.11 6.93 0.26
CA SER A 207 -13.23 7.88 0.10
C SER A 207 -14.32 7.68 1.16
N LYS A 208 -14.57 6.44 1.61
CA LYS A 208 -15.48 6.18 2.74
C LYS A 208 -14.89 6.68 4.06
N LEU A 209 -13.58 6.51 4.26
CA LEU A 209 -12.87 7.05 5.41
C LEU A 209 -12.98 8.57 5.46
N SER A 210 -12.71 9.25 4.34
CA SER A 210 -12.86 10.70 4.21
C SER A 210 -14.25 11.19 4.63
N LYS A 211 -15.32 10.50 4.20
CA LYS A 211 -16.69 10.83 4.62
C LYS A 211 -16.88 10.69 6.13
N LYS A 212 -16.42 9.59 6.73
CA LYS A 212 -16.48 9.38 8.19
C LYS A 212 -15.70 10.46 8.96
N LEU A 213 -14.53 10.86 8.45
CA LEU A 213 -13.72 11.91 9.05
C LEU A 213 -14.44 13.27 8.99
N GLN A 214 -15.10 13.57 7.86
CA GLN A 214 -15.93 14.77 7.73
C GLN A 214 -17.11 14.74 8.71
N GLU A 215 -17.84 13.62 8.82
CA GLU A 215 -18.96 13.47 9.75
C GLU A 215 -18.54 13.67 11.21
N LEU A 216 -17.35 13.19 11.60
CA LEU A 216 -16.81 13.41 12.95
C LEU A 216 -16.52 14.89 13.21
N ALA A 217 -15.93 15.57 12.23
CA ALA A 217 -15.63 16.98 12.35
C ALA A 217 -16.89 17.86 12.35
N ASP A 218 -17.89 17.52 11.53
CA ASP A 218 -19.18 18.21 11.51
C ASP A 218 -19.93 18.07 12.86
N LYS A 219 -19.67 16.98 13.59
CA LYS A 219 -20.13 16.77 14.97
C LYS A 219 -19.27 17.48 16.04
N GLY A 220 -18.31 18.31 15.63
CA GLY A 220 -17.46 19.08 16.54
C GLY A 220 -16.36 18.28 17.23
N ALA A 221 -15.94 17.14 16.66
CA ALA A 221 -14.81 16.38 17.22
C ALA A 221 -13.52 17.23 17.23
N LYS A 222 -12.81 17.20 18.36
CA LYS A 222 -11.51 17.88 18.53
C LYS A 222 -10.44 17.28 17.62
N HIS A 223 -9.44 18.09 17.26
CA HIS A 223 -8.33 17.69 16.39
C HIS A 223 -7.65 16.38 16.82
N GLU A 224 -7.30 16.24 18.10
CA GLU A 224 -6.67 15.02 18.64
C GLU A 224 -7.50 13.76 18.37
N LYS A 225 -8.81 13.83 18.57
CA LYS A 225 -9.72 12.71 18.33
C LYS A 225 -9.80 12.38 16.84
N LEU A 226 -9.71 13.37 15.96
CA LEU A 226 -9.67 13.15 14.51
C LEU A 226 -8.36 12.45 14.10
N LYS A 227 -7.21 12.82 14.67
CA LYS A 227 -5.90 12.18 14.43
C LYS A 227 -5.89 10.72 14.86
N GLU A 228 -6.35 10.44 16.08
CA GLU A 228 -6.44 9.08 16.61
C GLU A 228 -7.37 8.22 15.73
N LYS A 229 -8.57 8.73 15.42
CA LYS A 229 -9.55 7.98 14.63
C LYS A 229 -9.12 7.75 13.19
N VAL A 230 -8.44 8.69 12.55
CA VAL A 230 -7.92 8.47 11.19
C VAL A 230 -6.78 7.44 11.20
N PHE A 231 -5.91 7.46 12.22
CA PHE A 231 -4.84 6.48 12.37
C PHE A 231 -5.41 5.06 12.51
N GLU A 232 -6.36 4.85 13.44
CA GLU A 232 -7.04 3.56 13.63
C GLU A 232 -7.71 3.07 12.33
N GLN A 233 -8.47 3.95 11.66
CA GLN A 233 -9.20 3.58 10.45
C GLN A 233 -8.29 3.25 9.26
N LEU A 234 -7.12 3.89 9.18
CA LEU A 234 -6.12 3.54 8.17
C LEU A 234 -5.50 2.17 8.47
N GLN A 235 -5.18 1.86 9.73
CA GLN A 235 -4.71 0.52 10.12
C GLN A 235 -5.76 -0.56 9.86
N ASP A 236 -7.03 -0.30 10.16
CA ASP A 236 -8.12 -1.23 9.83
C ASP A 236 -8.22 -1.48 8.33
N LEU A 237 -8.04 -0.44 7.51
CA LEU A 237 -8.04 -0.57 6.07
C LEU A 237 -6.82 -1.36 5.56
N GLU A 238 -5.64 -1.17 6.16
CA GLU A 238 -4.45 -1.98 5.88
C GLU A 238 -4.71 -3.47 6.15
N ASN A 239 -5.40 -3.80 7.25
CA ASN A 239 -5.80 -5.18 7.56
C ASN A 239 -6.79 -5.74 6.53
N GLN A 240 -7.79 -4.96 6.13
CA GLN A 240 -8.74 -5.38 5.08
C GLN A 240 -8.04 -5.62 3.73
N CYS A 241 -7.09 -4.77 3.37
CA CYS A 241 -6.29 -4.96 2.16
C CYS A 241 -5.38 -6.19 2.25
N TRP A 242 -4.76 -6.41 3.40
CA TRP A 242 -3.95 -7.61 3.69
C TRP A 242 -4.76 -8.89 3.46
N GLU A 243 -5.92 -9.00 4.11
CA GLU A 243 -6.82 -10.14 3.97
C GLU A 243 -7.31 -10.32 2.53
N PHE A 244 -7.66 -9.22 1.88
CA PHE A 244 -8.09 -9.24 0.49
C PHE A 244 -7.01 -9.79 -0.45
N LEU A 245 -5.77 -9.30 -0.37
CA LEU A 245 -4.68 -9.72 -1.24
C LEU A 245 -4.34 -11.21 -1.05
N ILE A 246 -4.39 -11.70 0.20
CA ILE A 246 -4.23 -13.13 0.49
C ILE A 246 -5.38 -13.94 -0.11
N ALA A 247 -6.62 -13.49 0.08
CA ALA A 247 -7.78 -14.18 -0.48
C ALA A 247 -7.74 -14.21 -2.01
N LEU A 248 -7.31 -13.10 -2.64
CA LEU A 248 -7.15 -12.98 -4.08
C LEU A 248 -6.09 -13.96 -4.61
N GLY A 249 -4.91 -14.00 -3.99
CA GLY A 249 -3.84 -14.94 -4.33
C GLY A 249 -4.30 -16.40 -4.22
N ARG A 250 -4.96 -16.76 -3.11
CA ARG A 250 -5.50 -18.11 -2.89
C ARG A 250 -6.56 -18.49 -3.93
N ARG A 251 -7.51 -17.59 -4.22
CA ARG A 251 -8.54 -17.81 -5.25
C ARG A 251 -7.90 -18.00 -6.62
N SER A 252 -6.89 -17.19 -6.96
CA SER A 252 -6.22 -17.26 -8.26
C SER A 252 -5.46 -18.58 -8.43
N VAL A 253 -4.69 -18.98 -7.41
CA VAL A 253 -3.97 -20.25 -7.39
C VAL A 253 -4.94 -21.43 -7.50
N ASN A 254 -6.01 -21.44 -6.70
CA ASN A 254 -7.02 -22.50 -6.73
C ASN A 254 -7.72 -22.60 -8.10
N ALA A 255 -8.07 -21.47 -8.72
CA ALA A 255 -8.69 -21.45 -10.04
C ALA A 255 -7.79 -22.11 -11.09
N VAL A 256 -6.52 -21.71 -11.14
CA VAL A 256 -5.54 -22.23 -12.12
C VAL A 256 -5.29 -23.72 -11.92
N LEU A 257 -5.28 -24.19 -10.66
CA LEU A 257 -5.11 -25.61 -10.35
C LEU A 257 -6.35 -26.45 -10.68
N ALA A 258 -7.52 -25.83 -10.69
CA ALA A 258 -8.75 -26.43 -11.22
C ALA A 258 -8.86 -26.34 -12.76
N GLY A 259 -7.81 -25.89 -13.46
CA GLY A 259 -7.82 -25.71 -14.91
C GLY A 259 -8.66 -24.52 -15.39
N LYS A 260 -8.91 -23.53 -14.52
CA LYS A 260 -9.75 -22.36 -14.78
C LYS A 260 -8.95 -21.05 -14.64
N VAL A 261 -9.49 -19.98 -15.19
CA VAL A 261 -9.03 -18.61 -14.98
C VAL A 261 -9.90 -17.96 -13.90
N LEU A 262 -9.30 -17.25 -12.96
CA LEU A 262 -10.06 -16.45 -12.00
C LEU A 262 -10.58 -15.19 -12.70
N VAL A 263 -11.89 -15.01 -12.72
CA VAL A 263 -12.53 -13.77 -13.17
C VAL A 263 -12.69 -12.84 -11.97
N ASP A 264 -11.83 -11.83 -11.87
CA ASP A 264 -11.89 -10.78 -10.85
C ASP A 264 -11.29 -9.50 -11.44
N VAL A 265 -11.89 -8.34 -11.17
CA VAL A 265 -11.44 -7.05 -11.73
C VAL A 265 -10.02 -6.69 -11.28
N ASN A 266 -9.58 -7.21 -10.14
CA ASN A 266 -8.23 -6.96 -9.59
C ASN A 266 -7.20 -7.98 -10.09
N VAL A 267 -7.54 -8.80 -11.08
CA VAL A 267 -6.67 -9.83 -11.64
C VAL A 267 -6.61 -9.71 -13.15
N ARG A 268 -5.39 -9.66 -13.69
CA ARG A 268 -5.12 -9.77 -15.12
C ARG A 268 -4.28 -10.99 -15.43
N TYR A 269 -4.44 -11.53 -16.64
CA TYR A 269 -3.65 -12.66 -17.15
C TYR A 269 -2.69 -12.26 -18.26
N GLU A 270 -2.70 -10.98 -18.65
CA GLU A 270 -1.81 -10.40 -19.63
C GLU A 270 -1.56 -8.92 -19.36
N THR A 271 -0.43 -8.39 -19.82
CA THR A 271 -0.15 -6.95 -19.82
C THR A 271 -1.04 -6.21 -20.82
N LYS A 272 -1.19 -4.89 -20.64
CA LYS A 272 -2.00 -4.05 -21.54
C LYS A 272 -1.59 -4.12 -23.01
N ASP A 273 -0.31 -4.41 -23.27
CA ASP A 273 0.25 -4.58 -24.62
C ASP A 273 0.24 -6.04 -25.13
N GLY A 274 -0.30 -6.98 -24.33
CA GLY A 274 -0.40 -8.40 -24.66
C GLY A 274 0.92 -9.17 -24.69
N LYS A 275 2.06 -8.53 -24.40
CA LYS A 275 3.40 -9.15 -24.55
C LYS A 275 3.72 -10.14 -23.45
N THR A 276 3.28 -9.87 -22.22
CA THR A 276 3.57 -10.72 -21.07
C THR A 276 2.30 -11.40 -20.61
N LYS A 277 2.34 -12.73 -20.47
CA LYS A 277 1.23 -13.55 -19.97
C LYS A 277 1.52 -14.05 -18.56
N PHE A 278 0.54 -13.96 -17.68
CA PHE A 278 0.64 -14.36 -16.28
C PHE A 278 -0.11 -15.66 -16.04
N LYS A 279 0.62 -16.78 -15.93
CA LYS A 279 0.02 -18.11 -15.70
C LYS A 279 -0.93 -18.16 -14.50
N TRP A 280 -0.57 -17.46 -13.42
CA TRP A 280 -1.28 -17.53 -12.14
C TRP A 280 -2.18 -16.34 -11.86
N GLY A 281 -2.40 -15.48 -12.85
CA GLY A 281 -2.98 -14.17 -12.63
C GLY A 281 -1.99 -13.23 -11.91
N ALA A 282 -2.16 -11.95 -12.19
CA ALA A 282 -1.37 -10.87 -11.64
C ALA A 282 -2.29 -9.80 -11.08
N LEU A 283 -1.83 -9.10 -10.04
CA LEU A 283 -2.54 -7.95 -9.49
C LEU A 283 -2.73 -6.91 -10.60
N TYR A 284 -3.96 -6.42 -10.71
CA TYR A 284 -4.33 -5.37 -11.65
C TYR A 284 -4.99 -4.22 -10.93
#